data_AF-A0A1H9G341-F1
#
_entry.id   AF-A0A1H9G341-F1
#
_cell.length_a   1.000
_cell.length_b   1.000
_cell.length_c   1.000
_cell.angle_alpha   90.00
_cell.angle_beta   90.00
_cell.angle_gamma   90.00
#
_symmetry.space_group_name_H-M   'P 1'
#
loop_
_entity.id
_entity.type
_entity.pdbx_description
1 polymer ?
#
loop_
_entity_poly.entity_id
_entity_poly.type
_entity_poly.pdbx_seq_one_letter_code
_entity_poly.pdbx_strand_id
1 'polypeptide(L)'
;MVNKSLFQNISLKFIATHSALILIQSLFFDQDHAYPYLALKLFVISLILSLTFALFYPYLWQRSTWPAWLNILIASLVNWLAGILIIYLLSDALFQYIRPYLWLILIITLMIHSAIFYAFSYYQNQNLAKQLNKQLAKYQNQ
;
A
#
# COMPACT_ATOMS: atom_id res chain seq x y z
N MET A 1 7.91 -19.13 -12.17
CA MET A 1 7.66 -19.68 -10.82
C MET A 1 7.18 -18.56 -9.91
N VAL A 2 5.95 -18.60 -9.42
CA VAL A 2 5.46 -17.62 -8.42
C VAL A 2 6.20 -17.89 -7.11
N ASN A 3 6.85 -16.87 -6.55
CA ASN A 3 7.54 -16.98 -5.27
C ASN A 3 6.50 -17.27 -4.16
N LYS A 4 6.58 -18.44 -3.53
CA LYS A 4 5.62 -18.89 -2.50
C LYS A 4 5.48 -17.88 -1.36
N SER A 5 6.56 -17.20 -0.96
CA SER A 5 6.50 -16.20 0.12
C SER A 5 5.77 -14.92 -0.28
N LEU A 6 5.88 -14.52 -1.55
CA LEU A 6 5.14 -13.37 -2.10
C LEU A 6 3.65 -13.69 -2.20
N PHE A 7 3.29 -14.86 -2.72
CA PHE A 7 1.91 -15.31 -2.76
C PHE A 7 1.28 -15.40 -1.37
N GLN A 8 1.98 -15.95 -0.39
CA GLN A 8 1.53 -15.99 1.00
C GLN A 8 1.28 -14.59 1.59
N ASN A 9 2.18 -13.63 1.32
CA ASN A 9 2.05 -12.27 1.85
C ASN A 9 0.86 -11.52 1.22
N ILE A 10 0.67 -11.65 -0.10
CA ILE A 10 -0.50 -11.09 -0.79
C ILE A 10 -1.80 -11.71 -0.25
N SER A 11 -1.85 -13.04 -0.18
CA SER A 11 -3.03 -13.77 0.29
C SER A 11 -3.37 -13.43 1.75
N LEU A 12 -2.38 -13.30 2.63
CA LEU A 12 -2.60 -12.92 4.02
C LEU A 12 -3.16 -11.50 4.15
N LYS A 13 -2.59 -10.52 3.44
CA LYS A 13 -3.10 -9.14 3.44
C LYS A 13 -4.49 -9.05 2.81
N PHE A 14 -4.76 -9.86 1.80
CA PHE A 14 -6.09 -9.98 1.21
C PHE A 14 -7.12 -10.51 2.18
N ILE A 15 -6.85 -11.66 2.81
CA ILE A 15 -7.77 -12.24 3.79
C ILE A 15 -8.00 -11.26 4.94
N ALA A 16 -6.95 -10.64 5.47
CA ALA A 16 -7.07 -9.69 6.56
C ALA A 16 -7.93 -8.46 6.18
N THR A 17 -7.67 -7.85 5.03
CA THR A 17 -8.43 -6.67 4.57
C THR A 17 -9.87 -7.04 4.22
N HIS A 18 -10.09 -8.16 3.54
CA HIS A 18 -11.42 -8.62 3.18
C HIS A 18 -12.28 -8.95 4.41
N SER A 19 -11.73 -9.70 5.36
CA SER A 19 -12.43 -10.04 6.61
C SER A 19 -12.76 -8.80 7.43
N ALA A 20 -11.86 -7.81 7.50
CA ALA A 20 -12.13 -6.55 8.18
C ALA A 20 -13.29 -5.77 7.52
N LEU A 21 -13.33 -5.72 6.19
CA LEU A 21 -14.40 -5.05 5.45
C LEU A 21 -15.75 -5.75 5.61
N ILE A 22 -15.79 -7.08 5.57
CA ILE A 22 -17.01 -7.86 5.84
C ILE A 22 -17.48 -7.65 7.27
N LEU A 23 -16.57 -7.63 8.25
CA LEU A 23 -16.93 -7.38 9.65
C LEU A 23 -17.57 -6.01 9.80
N ILE A 24 -16.96 -4.95 9.24
CA ILE A 24 -17.53 -3.60 9.25
C ILE A 24 -18.92 -3.60 8.58
N GLN A 25 -19.07 -4.27 7.44
CA GLN A 25 -20.38 -4.40 6.79
C GLN A 25 -21.40 -5.05 7.74
N SER A 26 -21.06 -6.18 8.37
CA SER A 26 -21.98 -6.91 9.24
C SER A 26 -22.38 -6.17 10.52
N LEU A 27 -21.54 -5.24 11.00
CA LEU A 27 -21.78 -4.48 12.22
C LEU A 27 -22.67 -3.25 11.98
N PHE A 28 -22.62 -2.67 10.77
CA PHE A 28 -23.19 -1.35 10.50
C PHE A 28 -24.30 -1.34 9.43
N PHE A 29 -24.55 -2.45 8.72
CA PHE A 29 -25.52 -2.49 7.62
C PHE A 29 -26.53 -3.63 7.77
N ASP A 30 -27.82 -3.33 7.55
CA ASP A 30 -28.90 -4.32 7.55
C ASP A 30 -28.77 -5.30 6.37
N GLN A 31 -29.19 -6.55 6.61
CA GLN A 31 -29.00 -7.72 5.75
C GLN A 31 -29.95 -7.77 4.53
N ASP A 32 -30.41 -6.62 4.05
CA ASP A 32 -31.36 -6.54 2.92
C ASP A 32 -30.71 -6.93 1.58
N HIS A 33 -31.52 -7.07 0.53
CA HIS A 33 -31.15 -7.54 -0.82
C HIS A 33 -29.97 -6.81 -1.52
N ALA A 34 -29.47 -5.69 -0.97
CA ALA A 34 -28.24 -5.02 -1.42
C ALA A 34 -26.94 -5.73 -0.99
N TYR A 35 -27.03 -6.73 -0.08
CA TYR A 35 -25.90 -7.44 0.52
C TYR A 35 -24.92 -8.10 -0.47
N PRO A 36 -25.34 -8.86 -1.50
CA PRO A 36 -24.41 -9.56 -2.38
C PRO A 36 -23.64 -8.61 -3.31
N TYR A 37 -24.27 -7.51 -3.75
CA TYR A 37 -23.61 -6.53 -4.62
C TYR A 37 -22.55 -5.72 -3.85
N LEU A 38 -22.85 -5.32 -2.62
CA LEU A 38 -21.88 -4.64 -1.75
C LEU A 38 -20.70 -5.57 -1.41
N ALA A 39 -20.96 -6.85 -1.12
CA ALA A 39 -19.91 -7.83 -0.86
C ALA A 39 -18.93 -7.99 -2.04
N LEU A 40 -19.45 -7.99 -3.28
CA LEU A 40 -18.59 -8.05 -4.47
C LEU A 40 -17.71 -6.79 -4.62
N LYS A 41 -18.27 -5.60 -4.34
CA LYS A 41 -17.48 -4.36 -4.33
C LYS A 41 -16.36 -4.41 -3.29
N LEU A 42 -16.65 -4.89 -2.07
CA LEU A 42 -15.66 -5.05 -1.01
C LEU A 42 -14.58 -6.08 -1.34
N PHE A 43 -14.93 -7.15 -2.05
CA PHE A 43 -13.97 -8.12 -2.57
C PHE A 43 -12.99 -7.48 -3.56
N VAL A 44 -13.49 -6.67 -4.50
CA VAL A 44 -12.63 -5.96 -5.46
C VAL A 44 -11.75 -4.93 -4.74
N ILE A 45 -12.30 -4.21 -3.76
CA ILE A 45 -11.55 -3.25 -2.94
C ILE A 45 -10.42 -3.94 -2.15
N SER A 46 -10.70 -5.09 -1.50
CA SER A 46 -9.67 -5.83 -0.78
C SER A 46 -8.58 -6.36 -1.71
N LEU A 47 -8.93 -6.74 -2.94
CA LEU A 47 -7.97 -7.15 -3.96
C LEU A 47 -7.06 -5.98 -4.37
N ILE A 48 -7.63 -4.80 -4.64
CA ILE A 48 -6.86 -3.58 -4.96
C ILE A 48 -5.89 -3.24 -3.82
N LEU A 49 -6.39 -3.15 -2.59
CA LEU A 49 -5.58 -2.84 -1.41
C LEU A 49 -4.43 -3.84 -1.24
N SER A 50 -4.72 -5.12 -1.43
CA SER A 50 -3.72 -6.18 -1.26
C SER A 50 -2.65 -6.13 -2.34
N LEU A 51 -3.02 -5.91 -3.60
CA LEU A 51 -2.03 -5.72 -4.66
C LEU A 51 -1.18 -4.48 -4.39
N THR A 52 -1.79 -3.36 -4.03
CA THR A 52 -1.06 -2.12 -3.74
C THR A 52 -0.07 -2.32 -2.59
N PHE A 53 -0.52 -2.77 -1.42
CA PHE A 53 0.33 -2.80 -0.22
C PHE A 53 1.15 -4.09 -0.02
N ALA A 54 0.73 -5.23 -0.59
CA ALA A 54 1.46 -6.49 -0.46
C ALA A 54 2.44 -6.73 -1.61
N LEU A 55 2.19 -6.18 -2.79
CA LEU A 55 3.02 -6.38 -3.97
C LEU A 55 3.76 -5.09 -4.37
N PHE A 56 3.03 -4.03 -4.73
CA PHE A 56 3.64 -2.83 -5.32
C PHE A 56 4.58 -2.11 -4.34
N TYR A 57 4.12 -1.80 -3.13
CA TYR A 57 4.95 -1.09 -2.16
C TYR A 57 6.23 -1.85 -1.79
N PRO A 58 6.20 -3.13 -1.37
CA PRO A 58 7.43 -3.86 -1.07
C PRO A 58 8.39 -3.94 -2.27
N TYR A 59 7.88 -4.08 -3.49
CA TYR A 59 8.71 -4.06 -4.68
C TYR A 59 9.40 -2.70 -4.85
N LEU A 60 8.64 -1.60 -4.87
CA LEU A 60 9.17 -0.25 -5.10
C LEU A 60 10.13 0.21 -4.00
N TRP A 61 9.91 -0.21 -2.75
CA TRP A 61 10.68 0.28 -1.60
C TRP A 61 11.90 -0.58 -1.26
N GLN A 62 11.87 -1.88 -1.56
CA GLN A 62 12.92 -2.81 -1.13
C GLN A 62 13.68 -3.48 -2.28
N ARG A 63 13.06 -3.58 -3.47
CA ARG A 63 13.62 -4.36 -4.60
C ARG A 63 13.87 -3.52 -5.85
N SER A 64 13.22 -2.37 -5.98
CA SER A 64 13.39 -1.51 -7.15
C SER A 64 14.81 -0.94 -7.20
N THR A 65 15.40 -1.00 -8.38
CA THR A 65 16.71 -0.41 -8.68
C THR A 65 16.59 0.99 -9.28
N TRP A 66 15.37 1.51 -9.42
CA TRP A 66 15.15 2.86 -9.92
C TRP A 66 15.57 3.93 -8.89
N PRO A 67 15.90 5.14 -9.36
CA PRO A 67 16.18 6.26 -8.47
C PRO A 67 14.98 6.55 -7.57
N ALA A 68 15.26 7.03 -6.36
CA ALA A 68 14.29 7.27 -5.30
C ALA A 68 13.07 8.09 -5.76
N TRP A 69 13.30 9.16 -6.52
CA TRP A 69 12.23 10.03 -7.01
C TRP A 69 11.24 9.30 -7.92
N LEU A 70 11.69 8.34 -8.74
CA LEU A 70 10.81 7.52 -9.58
C LEU A 70 9.99 6.55 -8.72
N ASN A 71 10.60 5.91 -7.73
CA ASN A 71 9.88 5.01 -6.83
C ASN A 71 8.79 5.76 -6.04
N ILE A 72 9.08 6.96 -5.55
CA ILE A 72 8.12 7.83 -4.85
C ILE A 72 6.98 8.24 -5.79
N LEU A 73 7.31 8.67 -7.02
CA LEU A 73 6.32 9.09 -8.00
C LEU A 73 5.36 7.93 -8.34
N ILE A 74 5.91 6.76 -8.65
CA ILE A 74 5.12 5.58 -9.03
C ILE A 74 4.29 5.08 -7.86
N ALA A 75 4.87 4.99 -6.65
CA ALA A 75 4.12 4.60 -5.46
C ALA A 75 2.95 5.56 -5.19
N SER A 76 3.19 6.87 -5.33
CA SER A 76 2.15 7.89 -5.14
C SER A 76 1.05 7.80 -6.19
N LEU A 77 1.40 7.61 -7.46
CA LEU A 77 0.42 7.46 -8.55
C LEU A 77 -0.40 6.18 -8.38
N VAL A 78 0.24 5.05 -8.11
CA VAL A 78 -0.47 3.78 -7.87
C VAL A 78 -1.39 3.90 -6.66
N ASN A 79 -0.93 4.53 -5.57
CA ASN A 79 -1.74 4.76 -4.37
C ASN A 79 -2.93 5.68 -4.65
N TRP A 80 -2.70 6.77 -5.37
CA TRP A 80 -3.73 7.73 -5.72
C TRP A 80 -4.79 7.12 -6.64
N LEU A 81 -4.38 6.39 -7.68
CA LEU A 81 -5.30 5.67 -8.57
C LEU A 81 -6.08 4.58 -7.83
N ALA A 82 -5.42 3.81 -6.96
CA ALA A 82 -6.08 2.81 -6.12
C ALA A 82 -7.12 3.46 -5.20
N GLY A 83 -6.77 4.58 -4.56
CA GLY A 83 -7.69 5.34 -3.70
C GLY A 83 -8.92 5.86 -4.47
N ILE A 84 -8.70 6.42 -5.67
CA ILE A 84 -9.81 6.86 -6.54
C ILE A 84 -10.72 5.69 -6.89
N LEU A 85 -10.14 4.56 -7.31
CA LEU A 85 -10.91 3.39 -7.72
C LEU A 85 -11.71 2.81 -6.54
N ILE A 86 -11.13 2.78 -5.34
CA ILE A 86 -11.81 2.33 -4.12
C ILE A 86 -13.00 3.24 -3.80
N ILE A 87 -12.81 4.56 -3.82
CA ILE A 87 -13.88 5.53 -3.56
C ILE A 87 -15.00 5.39 -4.58
N TYR A 88 -14.66 5.26 -5.86
CA TYR A 88 -15.61 5.06 -6.94
C TYR A 88 -16.41 3.76 -6.79
N LEU A 89 -15.73 2.64 -6.48
CA LEU A 89 -16.40 1.36 -6.23
C LEU A 89 -17.34 1.43 -5.02
N LEU A 90 -16.95 2.18 -3.99
CA LEU A 90 -17.74 2.33 -2.78
C LEU A 90 -19.01 3.17 -3.01
N SER A 91 -18.88 4.36 -3.60
CA SER A 91 -20.01 5.27 -3.81
C SER A 91 -19.74 6.32 -4.89
N ASP A 92 -20.60 6.37 -5.91
CA ASP A 92 -20.56 7.40 -6.95
C ASP A 92 -20.76 8.80 -6.37
N ALA A 93 -21.64 8.95 -5.36
CA ALA A 93 -21.88 10.23 -4.71
C ALA A 93 -20.62 10.75 -3.99
N LEU A 94 -19.91 9.87 -3.29
CA LEU A 94 -18.65 10.20 -2.63
C LEU A 94 -17.57 10.56 -3.64
N PHE A 95 -17.50 9.82 -4.75
CA PHE A 95 -16.58 10.13 -5.83
C PHE A 95 -16.85 11.52 -6.42
N GLN A 96 -18.10 11.87 -6.72
CA GLN A 96 -18.43 13.20 -7.25
C GLN A 96 -18.07 14.32 -6.27
N TYR A 97 -18.26 14.10 -4.97
CA TYR A 97 -17.88 15.06 -3.93
C TYR A 97 -16.36 15.28 -3.85
N ILE A 98 -15.57 14.22 -3.99
CA ILE A 98 -14.09 14.27 -3.87
C ILE A 98 -13.42 14.66 -5.19
N ARG A 99 -14.06 14.42 -6.34
CA ARG A 99 -13.55 14.69 -7.70
C ARG A 99 -12.85 16.04 -7.87
N PRO A 100 -13.38 17.19 -7.40
CA PRO A 100 -12.70 18.48 -7.55
C PRO A 100 -11.37 18.58 -6.78
N TYR A 101 -11.17 17.76 -5.74
CA TYR A 101 -10.01 17.79 -4.86
C TYR A 101 -8.95 16.73 -5.20
N LEU A 102 -9.12 15.94 -6.27
CA LEU A 102 -8.22 14.82 -6.58
C LEU A 102 -6.76 15.25 -6.76
N TRP A 103 -6.52 16.40 -7.40
CA TRP A 103 -5.17 16.95 -7.55
C TRP A 103 -4.53 17.36 -6.23
N LEU A 104 -5.32 17.96 -5.32
CA LEU A 104 -4.85 18.30 -3.98
C LEU A 104 -4.46 17.04 -3.20
N ILE A 105 -5.28 15.99 -3.29
CA ILE A 105 -4.98 14.68 -2.67
C ILE A 105 -3.69 14.10 -3.24
N LEU A 106 -3.45 14.20 -4.56
CA LEU A 106 -2.21 13.72 -5.18
C LEU A 106 -0.99 14.47 -4.63
N ILE A 107 -1.06 15.80 -4.54
CA ILE A 107 0.04 16.63 -4.02
C ILE A 107 0.35 16.24 -2.55
N ILE A 108 -0.68 16.15 -1.71
CA ILE A 108 -0.52 15.75 -0.31
C ILE A 108 0.08 14.34 -0.22
N THR A 109 -0.39 13.41 -1.05
CA THR A 109 0.12 12.04 -1.12
C THR A 109 1.61 12.03 -1.49
N LEU A 110 2.02 12.81 -2.49
CA LEU A 110 3.43 12.94 -2.89
C LEU A 110 4.29 13.51 -1.76
N MET A 111 3.81 14.53 -1.05
CA MET A 111 4.54 15.13 0.07
C MET A 111 4.75 14.11 1.20
N ILE A 112 3.70 13.38 1.58
CA ILE A 112 3.76 12.36 2.63
C ILE A 112 4.70 11.23 2.22
N HIS A 113 4.58 10.70 1.00
CA HIS A 113 5.49 9.65 0.53
C HIS A 113 6.93 10.10 0.48
N SER A 114 7.19 11.33 0.04
CA SER A 114 8.55 11.88 0.04
C SER A 114 9.14 11.93 1.45
N ALA A 115 8.36 12.41 2.43
CA ALA A 115 8.78 12.48 3.83
C ALA A 115 9.05 11.08 4.44
N ILE A 116 8.13 10.14 4.25
CA ILE A 116 8.27 8.76 4.77
C ILE A 116 9.47 8.08 4.09
N PHE A 117 9.63 8.23 2.78
CA PHE A 117 10.74 7.64 2.06
C PHE A 117 12.07 8.18 2.58
N TYR A 118 12.19 9.50 2.76
CA TYR A 118 13.37 10.11 3.33
C TYR A 118 13.70 9.55 4.72
N ALA A 119 12.72 9.51 5.63
CA ALA A 119 12.91 8.99 6.98
C ALA A 119 13.33 7.51 6.97
N PHE A 120 12.71 6.70 6.12
CA PHE A 120 13.00 5.28 5.98
C PHE A 120 14.39 5.02 5.39
N SER A 121 14.78 5.75 4.33
CA SER A 121 16.12 5.67 3.75
C SER A 121 17.19 6.11 4.73
N TYR A 122 16.96 7.17 5.49
CA TYR A 122 17.88 7.63 6.52
C TYR A 122 18.11 6.55 7.59
N TYR A 123 17.03 5.94 8.09
CA TYR A 123 17.11 4.83 9.06
C TYR A 123 17.87 3.62 8.50
N GLN A 124 17.57 3.20 7.27
CA GLN A 124 18.26 2.07 6.63
C GLN A 124 19.76 2.34 6.45
N ASN A 125 20.13 3.53 5.98
CA ASN A 125 21.52 3.90 5.77
C ASN A 125 22.33 3.86 7.07
N GLN A 126 21.75 4.33 8.18
CA GLN A 126 22.39 4.21 9.49
C GLN A 126 22.58 2.75 9.92
N ASN A 127 21.57 1.91 9.70
CA ASN A 127 21.64 0.50 10.09
C ASN A 127 22.71 -0.24 9.28
N LEU A 128 22.79 0.03 7.97
CA LEU A 128 23.80 -0.54 7.08
C LEU A 128 25.21 -0.11 7.49
N ALA A 129 25.42 1.18 7.78
CA ALA A 129 26.70 1.69 8.26
C ALA A 129 27.15 1.01 9.57
N LYS A 130 26.22 0.82 10.52
CA LYS A 130 26.51 0.09 11.77
C LYS A 130 26.89 -1.36 11.52
N GLN A 131 26.21 -2.05 10.60
CA GLN A 131 26.52 -3.44 10.24
C GLN A 131 27.89 -3.57 9.58
N LEU A 132 28.23 -2.67 8.67
CA LEU A 132 29.54 -2.62 8.01
C LEU A 132 30.66 -2.37 9.03
N ASN A 133 30.49 -1.39 9.93
CA ASN A 133 31.48 -1.10 10.97
C ASN A 133 31.69 -2.30 11.91
N LYS A 134 30.61 -3.02 12.25
CA LYS A 134 30.70 -4.24 13.08
C LYS A 134 31.46 -5.36 12.35
N GLN A 135 31.22 -5.55 11.05
CA GLN A 135 31.94 -6.54 10.25
C GLN A 135 33.42 -6.18 10.09
N LEU A 136 33.72 -4.90 9.86
CA LEU A 136 35.09 -4.40 9.77
C LEU A 136 35.86 -4.61 11.08
N ALA A 137 35.26 -4.25 12.22
CA ALA A 137 35.87 -4.47 13.53
C ALA A 137 36.10 -5.96 13.84
N LYS A 138 35.19 -6.85 13.40
CA LYS A 138 35.39 -8.30 13.54
C LYS A 138 36.59 -8.79 12.72
N TYR A 139 36.72 -8.32 11.47
CA TYR A 139 37.83 -8.70 10.59
C TYR A 139 39.19 -8.21 11.11
N GLN A 140 39.25 -7.02 11.70
CA GLN A 140 40.49 -6.45 12.24
C GLN A 140 41.01 -7.12 13.53
N ASN A 141 40.17 -7.89 14.22
CA ASN A 141 40.51 -8.62 15.45
C ASN A 141 40.78 -10.12 15.22
N GLN A 142 40.91 -10.54 13.96
CA GLN A 142 41.33 -11.88 13.52
C GLN A 142 42.74 -11.81 12.94
#